data_AF-B4EFQ1-F1
#
_entry.id   AF-B4EFQ1-F1
#
_cell.length_a   1.000
_cell.length_b   1.000
_cell.length_c   1.000
_cell.angle_alpha   90.00
_cell.angle_beta   90.00
_cell.angle_gamma   90.00
#
_symmetry.space_group_name_H-M   'P 1'
#
loop_
_entity.id
_entity.type
_entity.pdbx_description
1 polymer ?
#
loop_
_entity_poly.entity_id
_entity_poly.type
_entity_poly.pdbx_seq_one_letter_code
_entity_poly.pdbx_strand_id
1 'polypeptide(L)'
;MAEHLNQHVEPAMDAFSAMGKPIPTNARQAGYEACKDMGLKSARAWECVGAVAEQLERDKPYEAQGAAMKFLDLTGAYRLMATLLAAANA
;
A
#
# COMPACT_ATOMS: atom_id res chain seq x y z
N MET A 1 -32.25 32.83 7.14
CA MET A 1 -31.65 32.51 5.83
C MET A 1 -30.43 31.65 6.11
N ALA A 2 -30.45 30.38 5.70
CA ALA A 2 -29.47 29.38 6.10
C ALA A 2 -28.10 29.65 5.44
N GLU A 3 -27.04 29.60 6.25
CA GLU A 3 -25.63 29.64 5.86
C GLU A 3 -25.31 28.59 4.80
N HIS A 4 -24.83 29.01 3.63
CA HIS A 4 -24.15 28.13 2.70
C HIS A 4 -22.69 28.01 3.12
N LEU A 5 -22.42 27.02 3.96
CA LEU A 5 -21.07 26.56 4.25
C LEU A 5 -20.53 25.90 2.98
N ASN A 6 -19.79 26.65 2.17
CA ASN A 6 -19.06 26.13 1.01
C ASN A 6 -17.91 25.24 1.52
N GLN A 7 -18.22 23.98 1.86
CA GLN A 7 -17.22 22.97 2.18
C GLN A 7 -16.46 22.65 0.90
N HIS A 8 -15.29 23.28 0.73
CA HIS A 8 -14.23 22.71 -0.10
C HIS A 8 -13.85 21.38 0.55
N VAL A 9 -14.47 20.30 0.09
CA VAL A 9 -13.99 18.96 0.36
C VAL A 9 -12.71 18.82 -0.45
N GLU A 10 -11.56 18.97 0.19
CA GLU A 10 -10.29 18.56 -0.41
C GLU A 10 -10.48 17.10 -0.87
N PRO A 11 -10.12 16.74 -2.12
CA PRO A 11 -10.27 15.37 -2.56
C PRO A 11 -9.45 14.52 -1.60
N ALA A 12 -10.14 13.67 -0.84
CA ALA A 12 -9.49 12.68 0.00
C ALA A 12 -8.44 12.01 -0.89
N MET A 13 -7.17 12.10 -0.52
CA MET A 13 -6.09 11.38 -1.19
C MET A 13 -6.51 9.91 -1.20
N ASP A 14 -7.11 9.47 -2.30
CA ASP A 14 -7.58 8.11 -2.48
C ASP A 14 -6.32 7.25 -2.58
N ALA A 15 -5.77 6.81 -1.45
CA ALA A 15 -4.70 5.83 -1.40
C ALA A 15 -5.06 4.61 -2.27
N PHE A 16 -6.35 4.27 -2.34
CA PHE A 16 -6.89 3.22 -3.19
C PHE A 16 -6.96 3.58 -4.69
N SER A 17 -6.90 4.85 -5.09
CA SER A 17 -6.79 5.25 -6.51
C SER A 17 -5.48 4.78 -7.17
N ALA A 18 -4.49 4.35 -6.39
CA ALA A 18 -3.28 3.71 -6.90
C ALA A 18 -3.46 2.23 -7.24
N MET A 19 -4.54 1.59 -6.77
CA MET A 19 -4.84 0.18 -7.14
C MET A 19 -5.23 0.07 -8.62
N GLY A 20 -4.92 -1.08 -9.21
CA GLY A 20 -5.12 -1.30 -10.65
C GLY A 20 -4.13 -0.55 -11.54
N LYS A 21 -3.12 0.12 -10.96
CA LYS A 21 -2.05 0.84 -11.65
C LYS A 21 -0.69 0.27 -11.26
N PRO A 22 0.35 0.41 -12.11
CA PRO A 22 1.71 0.02 -11.76
C PRO A 22 2.18 0.68 -10.46
N ILE A 23 2.75 -0.10 -9.54
CA ILE A 23 3.37 0.41 -8.31
C ILE A 23 4.80 0.85 -8.65
N PRO A 24 5.11 2.15 -8.52
CA PRO A 24 6.39 2.71 -8.97
C PRO A 24 7.55 2.25 -8.08
N THR A 25 8.77 2.34 -8.61
CA THR A 25 9.98 1.81 -7.95
C THR A 25 10.24 2.44 -6.58
N ASN A 26 9.99 3.74 -6.41
CA ASN A 26 10.11 4.44 -5.13
C ASN A 26 9.13 3.87 -4.08
N ALA A 27 7.89 3.58 -4.47
CA ALA A 27 6.91 2.95 -3.58
C ALA A 27 7.34 1.54 -3.17
N ARG A 28 7.87 0.75 -4.13
CA ARG A 28 8.43 -0.59 -3.83
C ARG A 28 9.63 -0.51 -2.88
N GLN A 29 10.48 0.51 -3.02
CA GLN A 29 11.58 0.76 -2.08
C GLN A 29 11.06 1.13 -0.69
N ALA A 30 10.06 2.00 -0.59
CA ALA A 30 9.43 2.33 0.70
C ALA A 30 8.79 1.10 1.36
N GLY A 31 8.13 0.24 0.58
CA GLY A 31 7.60 -1.04 1.05
C GLY A 31 8.70 -2.00 1.53
N TYR A 32 9.85 -2.01 0.85
CA TYR A 32 11.01 -2.81 1.26
C TYR A 32 11.52 -2.37 2.63
N GLU A 33 11.75 -1.07 2.83
CA GLU A 33 12.20 -0.54 4.14
C GLU A 33 11.16 -0.82 5.23
N ALA A 34 9.87 -0.67 4.95
CA ALA A 34 8.81 -1.03 5.91
C ALA A 34 8.87 -2.54 6.28
N CYS A 35 9.09 -3.42 5.31
CA CYS A 35 9.30 -4.85 5.56
C CYS A 35 10.53 -5.11 6.43
N LYS A 36 11.63 -4.38 6.20
CA LYS A 36 12.85 -4.46 7.01
C LYS A 36 12.60 -4.03 8.46
N ASP A 37 11.88 -2.94 8.66
CA ASP A 37 11.49 -2.43 9.98
C ASP A 37 10.57 -3.39 10.73
N MET A 38 9.76 -4.16 10.00
CA MET A 38 8.94 -5.24 10.54
C MET A 38 9.72 -6.56 10.79
N GLY A 39 11.03 -6.56 10.59
CA GLY A 39 11.91 -7.68 10.91
C GLY A 39 12.16 -8.69 9.78
N LEU A 40 11.70 -8.41 8.55
CA LEU A 40 12.02 -9.29 7.42
C LEU A 40 13.49 -9.16 7.00
N LYS A 41 14.09 -10.29 6.61
CA LYS A 41 15.40 -10.31 5.96
C LYS A 41 15.28 -9.80 4.53
N SER A 42 16.37 -9.26 3.99
CA SER A 42 16.37 -8.54 2.71
C SER A 42 15.76 -9.33 1.54
N ALA A 43 16.07 -10.62 1.40
CA ALA A 43 15.47 -11.46 0.36
C ALA A 43 13.94 -11.61 0.53
N ARG A 44 13.49 -11.88 1.76
CA ARG A 44 12.06 -12.03 2.07
C ARG A 44 11.29 -10.72 2.02
N ALA A 45 11.93 -9.60 2.32
CA ALA A 45 11.33 -8.27 2.17
C ALA A 45 10.98 -8.00 0.70
N TRP A 46 11.91 -8.26 -0.22
CA TRP A 46 11.64 -8.12 -1.66
C TRP A 46 10.60 -9.11 -2.17
N GLU A 47 10.64 -10.35 -1.70
CA GLU A 47 9.63 -11.37 -2.03
C GLU A 47 8.23 -10.92 -1.59
N CYS A 48 8.09 -10.44 -0.34
CA CYS A 48 6.84 -9.93 0.20
C CYS A 48 6.33 -8.71 -0.59
N VAL A 49 7.19 -7.71 -0.82
CA VAL A 49 6.84 -6.51 -1.61
C VAL A 49 6.41 -6.89 -3.03
N GLY A 50 7.15 -7.78 -3.70
CA GLY A 50 6.83 -8.23 -5.05
C GLY A 50 5.47 -8.90 -5.14
N ALA A 51 5.21 -9.85 -4.23
CA ALA A 51 3.95 -10.58 -4.18
C ALA A 51 2.74 -9.67 -3.89
N VAL A 52 2.89 -8.72 -2.96
CA VAL A 52 1.81 -7.77 -2.61
C VAL A 52 1.58 -6.77 -3.72
N ALA A 53 2.65 -6.19 -4.28
CA ALA A 53 2.54 -5.23 -5.38
C ALA A 53 1.87 -5.85 -6.60
N GLU A 54 2.21 -7.09 -6.98
CA GLU A 54 1.56 -7.78 -8.11
C GLU A 54 0.03 -7.86 -7.96
N GLN A 55 -0.47 -8.11 -6.75
CA GLN A 55 -1.92 -8.17 -6.51
C GLN A 55 -2.56 -6.78 -6.49
N LEU A 56 -1.91 -5.78 -5.90
CA LEU A 56 -2.41 -4.39 -5.89
C LEU A 56 -2.47 -3.79 -7.31
N GLU A 57 -1.48 -4.09 -8.16
CA GLU A 57 -1.47 -3.68 -9.58
C GLU A 57 -2.63 -4.30 -10.38
N ARG A 58 -3.19 -5.41 -9.90
CA ARG A 58 -4.34 -6.11 -10.51
C ARG A 58 -5.68 -5.78 -9.85
N ASP A 59 -5.69 -4.80 -8.95
CA ASP A 59 -6.87 -4.41 -8.17
C ASP A 59 -7.44 -5.57 -7.33
N LYS A 60 -6.55 -6.36 -6.71
CA LYS A 60 -6.88 -7.54 -5.89
C LYS A 60 -6.45 -7.37 -4.43
N PRO A 61 -7.13 -6.51 -3.66
CA PRO A 61 -6.69 -6.15 -2.30
C PRO A 61 -6.76 -7.32 -1.30
N TYR A 62 -7.73 -8.24 -1.45
CA TYR A 62 -7.84 -9.40 -0.56
C TYR A 62 -6.71 -10.41 -0.79
N GLU A 63 -6.35 -10.64 -2.05
CA GLU A 63 -5.22 -11.47 -2.43
C GLU A 63 -3.89 -10.80 -2.04
N ALA A 64 -3.80 -9.48 -2.14
CA ALA A 64 -2.64 -8.72 -1.65
C ALA A 64 -2.44 -8.92 -0.14
N GLN A 65 -3.52 -8.81 0.65
CA GLN A 65 -3.48 -9.10 2.09
C GLN A 65 -3.05 -10.56 2.34
N GLY A 66 -3.64 -11.53 1.63
CA GLY A 66 -3.27 -12.93 1.75
C GLY A 66 -1.82 -13.22 1.37
N ALA A 67 -1.27 -12.50 0.38
CA ALA A 67 0.13 -12.59 -0.01
C ALA A 67 1.04 -12.01 1.08
N ALA A 68 0.69 -10.86 1.66
CA ALA A 68 1.45 -10.25 2.75
C ALA A 68 1.47 -11.13 4.01
N MET A 69 0.33 -11.74 4.36
CA MET A 69 0.18 -12.57 5.56
C MET A 69 0.99 -13.88 5.52
N LYS A 70 1.60 -14.25 4.38
CA LYS A 70 2.60 -15.33 4.31
C LYS A 70 3.93 -14.94 4.96
N PHE A 71 4.19 -13.65 5.13
CA PHE A 71 5.44 -13.09 5.63
C PHE A 71 5.26 -12.28 6.92
N LEU A 72 4.12 -11.60 7.04
CA LEU A 72 3.79 -10.65 8.09
C LEU A 72 2.53 -11.09 8.84
N ASP A 73 2.30 -10.54 10.01
CA ASP A 73 1.00 -10.65 10.67
C ASP A 73 -0.04 -9.74 9.98
N LEU A 74 -1.29 -9.79 10.44
CA LEU A 74 -2.36 -8.97 9.86
C LEU A 74 -2.03 -7.47 9.95
N THR A 75 -1.43 -7.02 11.06
CA THR A 75 -1.03 -5.62 11.25
C THR A 75 0.03 -5.22 10.22
N GLY A 76 1.07 -6.04 10.06
CA GLY A 76 2.14 -5.80 9.09
C GLY A 76 1.65 -5.84 7.66
N ALA A 77 0.69 -6.72 7.34
CA ALA A 77 0.05 -6.78 6.03
C ALA A 77 -0.62 -5.44 5.67
N TYR A 78 -1.45 -4.90 6.57
CA TYR A 78 -2.08 -3.60 6.35
C TYR A 78 -1.06 -2.46 6.27
N ARG A 79 -0.02 -2.47 7.12
CA ARG A 79 1.05 -1.47 7.05
C ARG A 79 1.76 -1.48 5.71
N LEU A 80 2.14 -2.65 5.21
CA LEU A 80 2.80 -2.77 3.91
C LEU A 80 1.91 -2.26 2.77
N MET A 81 0.64 -2.70 2.72
CA MET A 81 -0.31 -2.25 1.69
C MET A 81 -0.49 -0.73 1.73
N ALA A 82 -0.67 -0.16 2.92
CA ALA A 82 -0.79 1.29 3.10
C ALA A 82 0.48 2.03 2.64
N THR A 83 1.67 1.54 3.01
CA THR A 83 2.95 2.15 2.58
C THR A 83 3.10 2.15 1.06
N LEU A 84 2.80 1.02 0.40
CA LEU A 84 2.90 0.91 -1.05
C LEU A 84 1.94 1.89 -1.75
N LEU A 85 0.69 1.96 -1.30
CA LEU A 85 -0.33 2.81 -1.91
C LEU A 85 -0.11 4.30 -1.62
N ALA A 86 0.30 4.66 -0.39
CA ALA A 86 0.61 6.03 -0.03
C ALA A 86 1.81 6.56 -0.81
N ALA A 87 2.89 5.77 -0.92
CA ALA A 87 4.09 6.18 -1.65
C ALA A 87 3.90 6.17 -3.18
N ALA A 88 2.89 5.45 -3.70
CA ALA A 88 2.54 5.46 -5.12
C ALA A 88 1.76 6.74 -5.54
N ASN A 89 1.14 7.42 -4.58
CA ASN A 89 0.41 8.68 -4.78
C ASN A 89 1.21 9.93 -4.40
N ALA A 90 2.47 9.76 -3.98
CA ALA A 90 3.35 10.83 -3.51
C ALA A 90 4.18 11.45 -4.64
#